data_AF-A0A2N2LA43-F1
#
_entry.id   AF-A0A2N2LA43-F1
#
_cell.length_a   1.000
_cell.length_b   1.000
_cell.length_c   1.000
_cell.angle_alpha   90.00
_cell.angle_beta   90.00
_cell.angle_gamma   90.00
#
_symmetry.space_group_name_H-M   'P 1'
#
loop_
_entity.id
_entity.type
_entity.pdbx_description
1 polymer ?
#
loop_
_entity_poly.entity_id
_entity_poly.type
_entity_poly.pdbx_seq_one_letter_code
_entity_poly.pdbx_strand_id
1 'polypeptide(L)'
;MRFVNTRFNWTSKELSNACPVSEYRLFEPSELTFLPDRLNKKISKAIVAHCVSGDLNVYTCILYRNDKNNGQNVIDEHPYIYIHNKVSNASCQGLIEHAKYPTRTHILTVSSASVKPGNTPIDIIFPNNPPNKSGSLEDLNKLGRSEGITYSFKFAYNKAKSINIIDSDS
;
A
#
# COMPACT_ATOMS: atom_id res chain seq x y z
N MET A 1 9.74 -10.04 9.67
CA MET A 1 8.81 -8.89 9.50
C MET A 1 9.30 -7.76 10.39
N ARG A 2 9.49 -6.56 9.83
CA ARG A 2 9.95 -5.37 10.56
C ARG A 2 9.11 -4.17 10.16
N PHE A 3 8.76 -3.32 11.12
CA PHE A 3 8.11 -2.04 10.84
C PHE A 3 9.12 -0.91 10.90
N VAL A 4 9.22 -0.15 9.81
CA VAL A 4 10.11 1.00 9.72
C VAL A 4 9.26 2.25 9.79
N ASN A 5 9.28 2.90 10.95
CA ASN A 5 8.67 4.21 11.13
C ASN A 5 9.28 5.21 10.15
N THR A 6 8.43 6.01 9.56
CA THR A 6 8.82 7.10 8.66
C THR A 6 8.03 8.34 9.06
N ARG A 7 8.50 9.55 8.75
CA ARG A 7 7.73 10.78 8.94
C ARG A 7 7.51 11.43 7.58
N PHE A 8 6.26 11.79 7.27
CA PHE A 8 5.86 12.41 6.00
C PHE A 8 4.84 13.52 6.24
N ASN A 9 4.67 14.33 5.19
CA ASN A 9 4.06 15.65 5.27
C ASN A 9 2.58 15.69 4.89
N TRP A 10 1.94 14.56 4.55
CA TRP A 10 0.51 14.59 4.24
C TRP A 10 -0.33 14.58 5.51
N THR A 11 -1.26 15.51 5.56
CA THR A 11 -2.31 15.57 6.56
C THR A 11 -3.39 14.53 6.27
N SER A 12 -4.15 14.15 7.30
CA SER A 12 -5.32 13.29 7.12
C SER A 12 -6.33 13.85 6.11
N LYS A 13 -6.39 15.17 5.91
CA LYS A 13 -7.29 15.82 4.96
C LYS A 13 -6.83 15.60 3.52
N GLU A 14 -5.53 15.75 3.25
CA GLU A 14 -4.97 15.52 1.92
C GLU A 14 -5.13 14.05 1.50
N LEU A 15 -4.90 13.12 2.43
CA LEU A 15 -5.13 11.70 2.20
C LEU A 15 -6.61 11.39 1.93
N SER A 16 -7.55 11.95 2.70
CA SER A 16 -8.99 11.76 2.46
C SER A 16 -9.44 12.28 1.10
N ASN A 17 -8.89 13.42 0.67
CA ASN A 17 -9.19 14.00 -0.64
C ASN A 17 -8.61 13.17 -1.78
N ALA A 18 -7.44 12.55 -1.58
CA ALA A 18 -6.80 11.73 -2.59
C ALA A 18 -7.48 10.36 -2.73
N CYS A 19 -7.91 9.78 -1.61
CA CYS A 19 -8.61 8.49 -1.54
C CYS A 19 -9.75 8.56 -0.51
N PRO A 20 -11.01 8.70 -0.97
CA PRO A 20 -12.18 8.72 -0.09
C PRO A 20 -12.32 7.44 0.74
N VAL A 21 -13.08 7.54 1.83
CA VAL A 21 -13.35 6.40 2.72
C VAL A 21 -14.01 5.27 1.94
N SER A 22 -13.58 4.04 2.20
CA SER A 22 -14.08 2.81 1.56
C SER A 22 -13.82 2.73 0.05
N GLU A 23 -12.88 3.52 -0.45
CA GLU A 23 -12.41 3.48 -1.83
C GLU A 23 -10.94 3.08 -1.91
N TYR A 24 -10.54 2.73 -3.13
CA TYR A 24 -9.16 2.65 -3.55
C TYR A 24 -8.87 3.59 -4.71
N ARG A 25 -7.58 3.90 -4.86
CA ARG A 25 -7.06 4.58 -6.04
C ARG A 25 -5.67 4.08 -6.38
N LEU A 26 -5.43 3.95 -7.69
CA LEU A 26 -4.12 3.68 -8.27
C LEU A 26 -3.37 5.00 -8.42
N PHE A 27 -2.10 4.97 -8.03
CA PHE A 27 -1.19 6.11 -8.12
C PHE A 27 0.06 5.70 -8.88
N GLU A 28 0.50 6.59 -9.76
CA GLU A 28 1.83 6.54 -10.34
C GLU A 28 2.88 7.03 -9.31
N PRO A 29 4.16 6.60 -9.43
CA PRO A 29 5.22 6.99 -8.49
C PRO A 29 5.38 8.51 -8.31
N SER A 30 5.14 9.29 -9.37
CA SER A 30 5.19 10.75 -9.35
C SER A 30 4.08 11.39 -8.52
N GLU A 31 2.95 10.70 -8.35
CA GLU A 31 1.81 11.17 -7.55
C GLU A 31 2.00 10.85 -6.06
N LEU A 32 2.87 9.90 -5.73
CA LEU A 32 3.15 9.41 -4.37
C LEU A 32 4.17 10.28 -3.63
N THR A 33 3.95 11.60 -3.65
CA THR A 33 4.83 12.58 -2.98
C THR A 33 4.96 12.38 -1.47
N PHE A 34 4.08 11.58 -0.86
CA PHE A 34 4.09 11.21 0.55
C PHE A 34 5.01 10.04 0.89
N LEU A 35 5.57 9.34 -0.09
CA LEU A 35 6.56 8.28 0.15
C LEU A 35 7.98 8.88 0.09
N PRO A 36 8.96 8.26 0.76
CA PRO A 36 10.33 8.75 0.70
C PRO A 36 10.86 8.59 -0.73
N ASP A 37 11.58 9.60 -1.24
CA ASP A 37 12.10 9.64 -2.62
C ASP A 37 12.84 8.36 -3.04
N ARG A 38 13.54 7.74 -2.09
CA ARG A 38 14.26 6.47 -2.32
C ARG A 38 13.33 5.28 -2.60
N LEU A 39 12.12 5.28 -2.05
CA LEU A 39 11.08 4.30 -2.37
C LEU A 39 10.40 4.67 -3.69
N ASN A 40 10.09 5.94 -3.93
CA ASN A 40 9.46 6.40 -5.18
C ASN A 40 10.24 6.02 -6.44
N LYS A 41 11.57 6.05 -6.39
CA LYS A 41 12.42 5.65 -7.53
C LYS A 41 12.45 4.15 -7.81
N LYS A 42 11.95 3.32 -6.90
CA LYS A 42 11.99 1.85 -6.98
C LYS A 42 10.64 1.22 -7.22
N ILE A 43 9.57 1.98 -7.00
CA ILE A 43 8.21 1.52 -7.21
C ILE A 43 7.78 1.87 -8.63
N SER A 44 6.94 1.01 -9.17
CA SER A 44 6.40 1.17 -10.50
C SER A 44 4.97 1.72 -10.45
N LYS A 45 4.18 1.34 -9.43
CA LYS A 45 2.82 1.83 -9.13
C LYS A 45 2.52 1.64 -7.64
N ALA A 46 1.45 2.26 -7.16
CA ALA A 46 0.84 1.87 -5.90
C ALA A 46 -0.69 1.81 -5.97
N ILE A 47 -1.28 0.96 -5.13
CA ILE A 47 -2.70 1.04 -4.79
C ILE A 47 -2.80 1.62 -3.39
N VAL A 48 -3.52 2.71 -3.23
CA VAL A 48 -3.91 3.26 -1.93
C VAL A 48 -5.35 2.89 -1.68
N ALA A 49 -5.65 2.47 -0.45
CA ALA A 49 -6.98 2.15 0.03
C ALA A 49 -7.20 2.83 1.38
N HIS A 50 -8.38 3.42 1.55
CA HIS A 50 -8.75 4.12 2.78
C HIS A 50 -9.83 3.33 3.53
N CYS A 51 -9.45 2.80 4.67
CA CYS A 51 -10.30 2.05 5.58
C CYS A 51 -10.54 2.85 6.87
N VAL A 52 -11.66 2.60 7.54
CA VAL A 52 -12.00 3.22 8.83
C VAL A 52 -12.31 2.13 9.86
N SER A 53 -11.89 2.34 11.11
CA SER A 53 -12.24 1.48 12.25
C SER A 53 -12.44 2.32 13.50
N GLY A 54 -13.71 2.56 13.86
CA GLY A 54 -14.07 3.50 14.93
C GLY A 54 -13.49 4.89 14.68
N ASP A 55 -12.62 5.34 15.58
CA ASP A 55 -11.94 6.64 15.48
C ASP A 55 -10.68 6.64 14.61
N LEU A 56 -10.28 5.49 14.07
CA LEU A 56 -9.11 5.38 13.20
C LEU A 56 -9.46 5.55 11.72
N ASN A 57 -8.75 6.46 11.06
CA ASN A 57 -8.53 6.39 9.62
C ASN A 57 -7.25 5.58 9.36
N VAL A 58 -7.34 4.59 8.48
CA VAL A 58 -6.24 3.72 8.09
C VAL A 58 -6.10 3.77 6.58
N TYR A 59 -5.00 4.35 6.13
CA TYR A 59 -4.61 4.34 4.74
C TYR A 59 -3.58 3.23 4.55
N THR A 60 -3.91 2.30 3.67
CA THR A 60 -3.00 1.24 3.26
C THR A 60 -2.51 1.56 1.86
N CYS A 61 -1.21 1.42 1.62
CA CYS A 61 -0.60 1.69 0.35
C CYS A 61 0.25 0.48 -0.04
N ILE A 62 -0.18 -0.24 -1.07
CA ILE A 62 0.53 -1.39 -1.60
C ILE A 62 1.43 -0.91 -2.72
N LEU A 63 2.74 -0.87 -2.44
CA LEU A 63 3.74 -0.44 -3.40
C LEU A 63 4.20 -1.62 -4.24
N TYR A 64 4.13 -1.48 -5.56
CA TYR A 64 4.56 -2.52 -6.50
C TYR A 64 5.99 -2.24 -6.97
N ARG A 65 6.89 -3.19 -6.72
CA ARG A 65 8.28 -3.12 -7.17
C ARG A 65 8.61 -4.25 -8.12
N ASN A 66 9.32 -3.93 -9.20
CA ASN A 66 9.97 -4.94 -10.04
C ASN A 66 11.24 -5.44 -9.32
N ASP A 67 11.36 -6.75 -9.11
CA ASP A 67 12.49 -7.35 -8.43
C ASP A 67 12.91 -8.68 -9.09
N LYS A 68 13.96 -9.31 -8.55
CA LYS A 68 14.38 -10.67 -8.90
C LYS A 68 14.32 -11.57 -7.69
N ASN A 69 13.66 -12.71 -7.83
CA ASN A 69 13.66 -13.78 -6.85
C ASN A 69 14.22 -15.04 -7.50
N ASN A 70 15.34 -15.56 -7.00
CA ASN A 70 16.02 -16.75 -7.53
C ASN A 70 16.23 -16.72 -9.06
N GLY A 71 16.62 -15.57 -9.60
CA GLY A 71 16.88 -15.39 -11.03
C GLY A 71 15.63 -15.17 -11.89
N GLN A 72 14.42 -15.26 -11.33
CA GLN A 72 13.16 -14.96 -12.01
C GLN A 72 12.74 -13.51 -11.74
N ASN A 73 12.21 -12.84 -12.76
CA ASN A 73 11.60 -11.52 -12.59
C ASN A 73 10.29 -11.68 -11.82
N VAL A 74 10.12 -10.87 -10.77
CA VAL A 74 8.92 -10.86 -9.95
C VAL A 74 8.41 -9.43 -9.77
N ILE A 75 7.12 -9.32 -9.51
CA ILE A 75 6.53 -8.15 -8.88
C ILE A 75 6.43 -8.44 -7.40
N ASP A 76 6.92 -7.53 -6.58
CA ASP A 76 6.93 -7.65 -5.14
C ASP A 76 6.11 -6.52 -4.51
N GLU A 77 5.16 -6.91 -3.66
CA GLU A 77 4.32 -5.98 -2.92
C GLU A 77 5.02 -5.56 -1.62
N HIS A 78 5.06 -4.24 -1.41
CA HIS A 78 5.66 -3.60 -0.26
C HIS A 78 4.62 -2.73 0.44
N PRO A 79 3.98 -3.23 1.50
CA PRO A 79 2.95 -2.47 2.16
C PRO A 79 3.50 -1.30 2.97
N TYR A 80 2.83 -0.17 2.85
CA TYR A 80 3.02 1.03 3.64
C TYR A 80 1.69 1.40 4.29
N ILE A 81 1.73 1.88 5.52
CA ILE A 81 0.52 2.27 6.26
C ILE A 81 0.65 3.69 6.79
N TYR A 82 -0.48 4.38 6.85
CA TYR A 82 -0.67 5.61 7.62
C TYR A 82 -1.94 5.46 8.46
N ILE A 83 -1.80 5.66 9.76
CA ILE A 83 -2.86 5.56 10.75
C ILE A 83 -3.03 6.93 11.38
N HIS A 84 -4.27 7.37 11.53
CA HIS A 84 -4.61 8.60 12.22
C HIS A 84 -5.85 8.40 13.09
N ASN A 85 -5.74 8.72 14.39
CA ASN A 85 -6.87 8.78 15.30
C ASN A 85 -7.52 10.17 15.22
N LYS A 86 -8.79 10.22 14.83
CA LYS A 86 -9.57 11.45 14.65
C LYS A 86 -9.79 12.24 15.95
N VAL A 87 -9.78 11.57 17.11
CA VAL A 87 -10.06 12.15 18.42
C VAL A 87 -8.79 12.66 19.08
N SER A 88 -7.77 11.81 19.21
CA SER A 88 -6.51 12.18 19.86
C SER A 88 -5.55 12.93 18.94
N ASN A 89 -5.84 12.99 17.63
CA ASN A 89 -4.96 13.52 16.57
C ASN A 89 -3.58 12.82 16.51
N ALA A 90 -3.46 11.65 17.16
CA ALA A 90 -2.25 10.84 17.14
C ALA A 90 -2.15 10.09 15.81
N SER A 91 -0.93 9.94 15.29
CA SER A 91 -0.68 9.26 14.02
C SER A 91 0.56 8.38 14.04
N CYS A 92 0.58 7.38 13.18
CA CYS A 92 1.71 6.48 12.97
C CYS A 92 1.75 6.05 11.51
N GLN A 93 2.96 5.98 10.96
CA GLN A 93 3.13 5.66 9.56
C GLN A 93 4.48 5.02 9.27
N GLY A 94 4.51 4.10 8.32
CA GLY A 94 5.72 3.34 8.06
C GLY A 94 5.54 2.20 7.06
N LEU A 95 6.70 1.67 6.66
CA LEU A 95 6.81 0.53 5.77
C LEU A 95 6.77 -0.77 6.58
N ILE A 96 6.03 -1.77 6.09
CA ILE A 96 6.01 -3.13 6.62
C ILE A 96 6.98 -3.97 5.79
N GLU A 97 8.22 -4.09 6.27
CA GLU A 97 9.26 -4.90 5.63
C GLU A 97 9.05 -6.40 5.87
N HIS A 98 9.30 -7.19 4.83
CA HIS A 98 9.11 -8.64 4.84
C HIS A 98 7.69 -9.03 5.28
N ALA A 99 6.69 -8.31 4.76
CA ALA A 99 5.29 -8.67 4.89
C ALA A 99 5.07 -10.08 4.31
N LYS A 100 4.24 -10.89 4.98
CA LYS A 100 4.07 -12.31 4.66
C LYS A 100 2.60 -12.63 4.42
N TYR A 101 2.21 -12.61 3.15
CA TYR A 101 0.90 -13.05 2.67
C TYR A 101 1.06 -13.72 1.28
N PRO A 102 0.16 -14.65 0.89
CA PRO A 102 0.37 -15.55 -0.26
C PRO A 102 0.60 -14.83 -1.59
N THR A 103 -0.11 -13.73 -1.83
CA THR A 103 -0.04 -12.96 -3.08
C THR A 103 1.03 -11.86 -3.09
N ARG A 104 1.85 -11.76 -2.03
CA ARG A 104 2.83 -10.69 -1.87
C ARG A 104 3.88 -10.62 -2.99
N THR A 105 4.25 -11.76 -3.56
CA THR A 105 5.23 -11.83 -4.64
C THR A 105 4.62 -12.59 -5.82
N HIS A 106 4.59 -11.97 -6.99
CA HIS A 106 4.04 -12.54 -8.22
C HIS A 106 5.16 -12.80 -9.24
N ILE A 107 5.28 -14.03 -9.71
CA ILE A 107 6.24 -14.39 -10.76
C ILE A 107 5.72 -13.88 -12.10
N LEU A 108 6.57 -13.18 -12.84
CA LEU A 108 6.27 -12.75 -14.20
C LEU A 108 6.59 -13.89 -15.17
N THR A 109 5.56 -14.53 -15.70
CA THR A 109 5.68 -15.71 -16.58
C THR A 109 5.90 -15.35 -18.05
N VAL A 110 5.90 -14.06 -18.43
CA VAL A 110 6.14 -13.65 -19.82
C VAL A 110 7.64 -13.62 -20.10
N SER A 111 8.08 -14.49 -21.01
CA SER A 111 9.44 -14.47 -21.56
C SER A 111 9.70 -13.13 -22.26
N SER A 112 10.89 -12.58 -22.08
CA SER A 112 11.47 -11.50 -22.91
C SER A 112 10.99 -10.04 -22.76
N ALA A 113 10.72 -9.57 -21.55
CA ALA A 113 10.91 -8.15 -21.26
C ALA A 113 11.97 -7.98 -20.17
N SER A 114 13.12 -7.39 -20.54
CA SER A 114 14.10 -6.89 -19.59
C SER A 114 13.52 -5.64 -18.92
N VAL A 115 12.64 -5.85 -17.95
CA VAL A 115 11.99 -4.77 -17.21
C VAL A 115 13.04 -4.12 -16.32
N LYS A 116 13.45 -2.89 -16.65
CA LYS A 116 14.32 -2.11 -15.77
C LYS A 116 13.50 -1.68 -14.55
N PRO A 117 14.03 -1.82 -13.32
CA PRO A 117 13.39 -1.24 -12.14
C PRO A 117 13.11 0.26 -12.36
N GLY A 118 11.87 0.69 -12.13
CA GLY A 118 11.48 2.12 -12.13
C GLY A 118 11.23 2.80 -13.49
N ASN A 119 11.43 2.13 -14.63
CA ASN A 119 11.34 2.78 -15.97
C ASN A 119 10.34 2.13 -16.95
N THR A 120 9.56 1.14 -16.54
CA THR A 120 8.62 0.46 -17.44
C THR A 120 7.19 0.90 -17.15
N PRO A 121 6.47 1.49 -18.13
CA PRO A 121 5.03 1.69 -18.04
C PRO A 121 4.36 0.35 -17.76
N ILE A 122 3.65 0.25 -16.65
CA ILE A 122 3.04 -1.00 -16.18
C ILE A 122 1.96 -1.55 -17.13
N ASP A 123 1.56 -0.80 -18.15
CA ASP A 123 0.55 -1.24 -19.11
C ASP A 123 0.91 -2.54 -19.84
N ILE A 124 2.17 -2.98 -19.79
CA ILE A 124 2.65 -4.19 -20.48
C ILE A 124 2.64 -5.44 -19.57
N ILE A 125 2.58 -5.33 -18.23
CA ILE A 125 2.86 -6.49 -17.36
C ILE A 125 2.03 -6.53 -16.08
N PHE A 126 0.75 -6.17 -16.19
CA PHE A 126 -0.23 -6.54 -15.16
C PHE A 126 -1.47 -7.11 -15.84
N PRO A 127 -1.68 -8.45 -15.85
CA PRO A 127 -2.99 -9.01 -16.15
C PRO A 127 -4.04 -8.70 -15.03
N ASN A 128 -3.72 -7.78 -14.11
CA ASN A 128 -4.22 -7.77 -12.75
C ASN A 128 -4.39 -6.35 -12.16
N ASN A 129 -4.14 -5.30 -12.95
CA ASN A 129 -4.48 -3.95 -12.51
C ASN A 129 -6.00 -3.88 -12.38
N PRO A 130 -6.54 -3.20 -11.35
CA PRO A 130 -7.94 -2.84 -11.36
C PRO A 130 -8.24 -2.13 -12.69
N PRO A 131 -9.35 -2.48 -13.37
CA PRO A 131 -9.67 -1.91 -14.68
C PRO A 131 -9.85 -0.39 -14.62
N ASN A 132 -10.24 0.12 -13.46
CA ASN A 132 -10.43 1.53 -13.20
C ASN A 132 -9.31 2.07 -12.30
N LYS A 133 -8.92 3.34 -12.50
CA LYS A 133 -7.94 4.03 -11.64
C LYS A 133 -8.42 4.23 -10.21
N SER A 134 -9.71 4.11 -9.95
CA SER A 134 -10.32 4.14 -8.62
C SER A 134 -11.60 3.33 -8.59
N GLY A 135 -12.09 3.03 -7.40
CA GLY A 135 -13.35 2.32 -7.19
C GLY A 135 -13.54 1.96 -5.72
N SER A 136 -14.50 1.09 -5.44
CA SER A 136 -14.77 0.65 -4.07
C SER A 136 -13.77 -0.43 -3.60
N LEU A 137 -13.58 -0.57 -2.28
CA LEU A 137 -12.83 -1.70 -1.74
C LEU A 137 -13.49 -3.06 -2.06
N GLU A 138 -14.80 -3.08 -2.28
CA GLU A 138 -15.52 -4.26 -2.73
C GLU A 138 -15.08 -4.70 -4.13
N ASP A 139 -14.84 -3.74 -5.04
CA ASP A 139 -14.33 -4.03 -6.38
C ASP A 139 -12.93 -4.66 -6.32
N LEU A 140 -12.03 -4.13 -5.48
CA LEU A 140 -10.73 -4.76 -5.26
C LEU A 140 -10.86 -6.18 -4.71
N ASN A 141 -11.81 -6.41 -3.81
CA ASN A 141 -12.05 -7.73 -3.26
C ASN A 141 -12.54 -8.71 -4.35
N LYS A 142 -13.49 -8.30 -5.20
CA LYS A 142 -13.97 -9.09 -6.35
C LYS A 142 -12.85 -9.41 -7.34
N LEU A 143 -11.86 -8.53 -7.47
CA LEU A 143 -10.67 -8.72 -8.31
C LEU A 143 -9.58 -9.59 -7.65
N GLY A 144 -9.79 -10.07 -6.41
CA GLY A 144 -8.79 -10.84 -5.67
C GLY A 144 -7.56 -10.01 -5.26
N ARG A 145 -7.73 -8.69 -5.07
CA ARG A 145 -6.66 -7.72 -4.79
C ARG A 145 -6.72 -7.15 -3.37
N SER A 146 -7.56 -7.71 -2.51
CA SER A 146 -7.77 -7.24 -1.15
C SER A 146 -6.78 -7.82 -0.13
N GLU A 147 -5.97 -8.83 -0.47
CA GLU A 147 -5.10 -9.52 0.49
C GLU A 147 -4.06 -8.60 1.12
N GLY A 148 -3.26 -7.91 0.30
CA GLY A 148 -2.24 -6.97 0.78
C GLY A 148 -2.85 -5.85 1.62
N ILE A 149 -4.00 -5.32 1.20
CA ILE A 149 -4.76 -4.29 1.93
C ILE A 149 -5.24 -4.82 3.28
N THR A 150 -5.87 -6.00 3.29
CA THR A 150 -6.40 -6.65 4.49
C THR A 150 -5.28 -6.94 5.49
N TYR A 151 -4.15 -7.45 4.98
CA TYR A 151 -2.95 -7.69 5.78
C TYR A 151 -2.45 -6.38 6.41
N SER A 152 -2.32 -5.33 5.61
CA SER A 152 -1.82 -4.02 6.03
C SER A 152 -2.74 -3.38 7.06
N PHE A 153 -4.05 -3.47 6.86
CA PHE A 153 -5.05 -2.96 7.79
C PHE A 153 -4.98 -3.69 9.13
N LYS A 154 -4.93 -5.03 9.15
CA LYS A 154 -4.77 -5.82 10.38
C LYS A 154 -3.48 -5.47 11.11
N PHE A 155 -2.38 -5.34 10.37
CA PHE A 155 -1.11 -4.90 10.92
C PHE A 155 -1.22 -3.49 11.54
N ALA A 156 -1.81 -2.56 10.81
CA ALA A 156 -1.98 -1.17 11.22
C ALA A 156 -2.81 -1.05 12.50
N TYR A 157 -3.93 -1.76 12.57
CA TYR A 157 -4.79 -1.79 13.74
C TYR A 157 -4.05 -2.33 14.98
N ASN A 158 -3.38 -3.47 14.86
CA ASN A 158 -2.57 -4.02 15.94
C ASN A 158 -1.42 -3.08 16.35
N LYS A 159 -0.82 -2.41 15.37
CA LYS A 159 0.23 -1.42 15.63
C LYS A 159 -0.32 -0.25 16.42
N ALA A 160 -1.48 0.30 16.04
CA ALA A 160 -2.13 1.41 16.74
C ALA A 160 -2.41 1.08 18.21
N LYS A 161 -2.90 -0.14 18.51
CA LYS A 161 -3.06 -0.64 19.89
C LYS A 161 -1.72 -0.64 20.65
N SER A 162 -0.67 -1.21 20.04
CA SER A 162 0.63 -1.37 20.71
C SER A 162 1.35 -0.06 21.08
N ILE A 163 0.97 1.06 20.47
CA ILE A 163 1.57 2.37 20.71
C ILE A 163 0.56 3.37 21.29
N ASN A 164 -0.56 2.88 21.83
CA ASN A 164 -1.61 3.67 22.48
C ASN A 164 -2.16 4.80 21.60
N ILE A 165 -2.23 4.59 20.28
CA ILE A 165 -2.96 5.51 19.38
C ILE A 165 -4.47 5.30 19.53
N ILE A 166 -4.88 4.07 19.84
CA ILE A 166 -6.22 3.75 20.32
C ILE A 166 -6.10 3.18 21.71
N ASP A 167 -7.07 3.48 22.56
CA ASP A 167 -7.17 2.87 23.87
C ASP A 167 -7.26 1.34 23.69
N SER A 168 -6.44 0.62 24.44
CA SER A 168 -6.47 -0.83 24.50
C SER A 168 -7.76 -1.25 25.20
N ASP A 169 -8.83 -1.41 24.41
CA ASP A 169 -10.17 -1.91 24.75
C ASP A 169 -10.65 -1.60 26.19
N SER A 170 -11.55 -0.61 26.29
CA SER A 170 -12.60 -0.58 27.32
C SER A 170 -13.64 -1.69 27.07
#